data_AF-A0A7S4UEF7-F1
#
_entry.id   AF-A0A7S4UEF7-F1
#
_cell.length_a   1.000
_cell.length_b   1.000
_cell.length_c   1.000
_cell.angle_alpha   90.00
_cell.angle_beta   90.00
_cell.angle_gamma   90.00
#
_symmetry.space_group_name_H-M   'P 1'
#
loop_
_entity.id
_entity.type
_entity.pdbx_description
1 polymer ?
#
loop_
_entity_poly.entity_id
_entity_poly.type
_entity_poly.pdbx_seq_one_letter_code
_entity_poly.pdbx_strand_id
1 'polypeptide(L)'
;VYRGCPPPSQTRERSPAPPPLAPLSGAMQLRAAFLTLALCFAAACGARRGEARHQALRQEPQGAGQPEPTMDLACQECNKHAPYLTDCTCFATDVMGTFENDATKTLTTRKEFGTETVNTGAARLTAGWMWHCRPVSGTPDLWKPCA
;
A
#
# COMPACT_ATOMS: atom_id res chain seq x y z
N VAL A 1 67.94 0.99 -28.52
CA VAL A 1 67.78 -0.34 -27.92
C VAL A 1 66.92 -0.21 -26.68
N TYR A 2 65.67 -0.65 -26.73
CA TYR A 2 64.91 -1.15 -25.58
C TYR A 2 63.81 -2.05 -26.15
N ARG A 3 64.00 -3.36 -26.02
CA ARG A 3 63.04 -4.41 -26.36
C ARG A 3 62.09 -4.63 -25.17
N GLY A 4 60.85 -4.99 -25.49
CA GLY A 4 59.69 -4.97 -24.60
C GLY A 4 59.64 -5.99 -23.45
N CYS A 5 58.60 -5.80 -22.64
CA CYS A 5 58.08 -6.77 -21.67
C CYS A 5 56.93 -7.58 -22.30
N PRO A 6 56.91 -8.92 -22.21
CA PRO A 6 55.73 -9.72 -22.53
C PRO A 6 54.77 -9.84 -21.32
N PRO A 7 53.46 -10.05 -21.54
CA PRO A 7 52.48 -10.24 -20.47
C PRO A 7 52.47 -11.68 -19.91
N PRO A 8 51.92 -11.89 -18.70
CA PRO A 8 52.01 -13.17 -17.99
C PRO A 8 51.08 -14.26 -18.55
N SER A 9 51.60 -15.48 -18.53
CA SER A 9 50.97 -16.74 -18.93
C SER A 9 49.88 -17.19 -17.94
N GLN A 10 48.68 -17.47 -18.45
CA GLN A 10 47.60 -18.10 -17.67
C GLN A 10 47.82 -19.61 -17.57
N THR A 11 48.04 -20.12 -16.36
CA THR A 11 47.96 -21.56 -16.05
C THR A 11 46.53 -21.90 -15.63
N ARG A 12 45.82 -22.67 -16.46
CA ARG A 12 44.46 -23.15 -16.20
C ARG A 12 44.52 -24.50 -15.46
N GLU A 13 44.31 -24.47 -14.16
CA GLU A 13 44.22 -25.65 -13.31
C GLU A 13 42.92 -26.42 -13.60
N ARG A 14 43.00 -27.73 -13.88
CA ARG A 14 41.87 -28.60 -14.23
C ARG A 14 41.42 -29.36 -12.98
N SER A 15 40.23 -29.04 -12.45
CA SER A 15 39.62 -29.80 -11.34
C SER A 15 39.31 -31.26 -11.72
N PRO A 16 39.42 -32.23 -10.79
CA PRO A 16 39.08 -33.63 -11.04
C PRO A 16 37.55 -33.88 -10.98
N ALA A 17 37.10 -34.90 -11.71
CA ALA A 17 35.70 -35.31 -11.80
C ALA A 17 35.20 -36.04 -10.53
N PRO A 18 33.90 -35.96 -10.19
CA PRO A 18 33.32 -36.65 -9.04
C PRO A 18 33.09 -38.16 -9.30
N PRO A 19 33.10 -39.01 -8.26
CA PRO A 19 32.89 -40.45 -8.39
C PRO A 19 31.41 -40.81 -8.64
N PRO A 20 31.12 -42.01 -9.20
CA PRO A 20 29.76 -42.43 -9.51
C PRO A 20 28.96 -42.81 -8.26
N LEU A 21 27.67 -42.45 -8.26
CA LEU A 21 26.72 -42.72 -7.18
C LEU A 21 26.23 -44.19 -7.22
N ALA A 22 26.18 -44.82 -6.05
CA ALA A 22 25.60 -46.15 -5.84
C ALA A 22 24.06 -46.13 -6.00
N PRO A 23 23.42 -47.26 -6.39
CA PRO A 23 21.97 -47.33 -6.56
C PRO A 23 21.25 -47.45 -5.21
N LEU A 24 20.24 -46.60 -5.01
CA LEU A 24 19.35 -46.60 -3.84
C LEU A 24 18.31 -47.72 -3.93
N SER A 25 18.29 -48.57 -2.90
CA SER A 25 17.39 -49.72 -2.73
C SER A 25 15.91 -49.30 -2.61
N GLY A 26 15.05 -49.91 -3.43
CA GLY A 26 13.69 -49.46 -3.77
C GLY A 26 12.58 -49.61 -2.71
N ALA A 27 12.89 -49.94 -1.46
CA ALA A 27 11.86 -50.15 -0.42
C ALA A 27 11.47 -48.88 0.36
N MET A 28 12.33 -47.85 0.38
CA MET A 28 12.11 -46.62 1.16
C MET A 28 11.52 -45.46 0.33
N GLN A 29 10.98 -45.72 -0.86
CA GLN A 29 10.46 -44.65 -1.73
C GLN A 29 8.96 -44.42 -1.60
N LEU A 30 8.17 -45.45 -1.25
CA LEU A 30 6.71 -45.31 -1.19
C LEU A 30 6.26 -44.49 0.02
N ARG A 31 6.84 -44.71 1.21
CA ARG A 31 6.45 -43.99 2.44
C ARG A 31 6.83 -42.51 2.41
N ALA A 32 7.99 -42.18 1.85
CA ALA A 32 8.43 -40.80 1.68
C ALA A 32 7.54 -40.05 0.67
N ALA A 33 7.15 -40.70 -0.43
CA ALA A 33 6.28 -40.11 -1.45
C ALA A 33 4.87 -39.77 -0.93
N PHE A 34 4.29 -40.61 -0.06
CA PHE A 34 2.98 -40.31 0.54
C PHE A 34 3.04 -39.14 1.53
N LEU A 35 4.10 -39.04 2.33
CA LEU A 35 4.28 -37.94 3.27
C LEU A 35 4.54 -36.60 2.57
N THR A 36 5.32 -36.59 1.49
CA THR A 36 5.55 -35.37 0.70
C THR A 36 4.28 -34.93 -0.03
N LEU A 37 3.52 -35.85 -0.62
CA LEU A 37 2.25 -35.50 -1.28
C LEU A 37 1.22 -34.95 -0.28
N ALA A 38 1.11 -35.54 0.91
CA ALA A 38 0.21 -35.06 1.96
C ALA A 38 0.59 -33.65 2.46
N LEU A 39 1.89 -33.35 2.62
CA LEU A 39 2.36 -32.02 2.99
C LEU A 39 2.05 -30.97 1.90
N CYS A 40 2.22 -31.34 0.62
CA CYS A 40 1.91 -30.46 -0.51
C CYS A 40 0.40 -30.14 -0.61
N PHE A 41 -0.48 -31.10 -0.34
CA PHE A 41 -1.93 -30.87 -0.33
C PHE A 41 -2.38 -29.98 0.84
N ALA A 42 -1.78 -30.14 2.03
CA ALA A 42 -2.08 -29.29 3.18
C ALA A 42 -1.66 -27.82 2.95
N ALA A 43 -0.53 -27.57 2.29
CA ALA A 43 -0.09 -26.23 1.91
C ALA A 43 -1.01 -25.59 0.85
N ALA A 44 -1.48 -26.36 -0.13
CA ALA A 44 -2.38 -25.86 -1.19
C ALA A 44 -3.80 -25.53 -0.69
N CYS A 45 -4.31 -26.25 0.31
CA CYS A 45 -5.63 -26.01 0.89
C CYS A 45 -5.61 -24.99 2.05
N GLY A 46 -4.51 -24.88 2.79
CA GLY A 46 -4.37 -23.96 3.93
C GLY A 46 -4.09 -22.50 3.56
N ALA A 47 -3.52 -22.24 2.37
CA ALA A 47 -3.12 -20.90 1.95
C ALA A 47 -4.29 -19.92 1.70
N ARG A 48 -5.52 -20.40 1.46
CA ARG A 48 -6.64 -19.52 1.07
C ARG A 48 -7.38 -18.85 2.24
N ARG A 49 -7.05 -19.16 3.50
CA ARG A 49 -7.72 -18.56 4.69
C ARG A 49 -6.96 -17.39 5.31
N GLY A 50 -5.71 -17.16 4.93
CA GLY A 50 -4.86 -16.11 5.51
C GLY A 50 -4.98 -14.75 4.82
N GLU A 51 -5.18 -14.72 3.51
CA GLU A 51 -5.16 -13.47 2.73
C GLU A 51 -6.48 -12.67 2.83
N ALA A 52 -7.60 -13.35 3.09
CA ALA A 52 -8.90 -12.68 3.28
C ALA A 52 -9.03 -11.95 4.62
N ARG A 53 -8.10 -12.15 5.57
CA ARG A 53 -8.16 -11.49 6.89
C ARG A 53 -7.44 -10.15 6.95
N HIS A 54 -6.52 -9.85 6.02
CA HIS A 54 -5.79 -8.59 6.00
C HIS A 54 -6.49 -7.46 5.24
N GLN A 55 -7.46 -7.76 4.37
CA GLN A 55 -8.30 -6.72 3.73
C GLN A 55 -9.42 -6.21 4.64
N ALA A 56 -9.63 -6.86 5.80
CA ALA A 56 -10.49 -6.35 6.87
C ALA A 56 -9.70 -5.55 7.92
N LEU A 57 -8.53 -5.00 7.55
CA LEU A 57 -8.02 -3.81 8.23
C LEU A 57 -9.05 -2.71 7.93
N ARG A 58 -10.03 -2.55 8.82
CA ARG A 58 -10.82 -1.33 8.90
C ARG A 58 -9.82 -0.19 8.78
N GLN A 59 -9.90 0.59 7.71
CA GLN A 59 -9.18 1.86 7.69
C GLN A 59 -9.72 2.61 8.89
N GLU A 60 -8.89 2.75 9.93
CA GLU A 60 -9.27 3.59 11.05
C GLU A 60 -9.29 5.02 10.56
N PRO A 61 -10.25 5.85 11.03
CA PRO A 61 -10.20 7.28 10.74
C PRO A 61 -8.82 7.85 11.07
N GLN A 62 -8.31 8.72 10.21
CA GLN A 62 -7.08 9.48 10.42
C GLN A 62 -7.16 10.36 11.67
N GLY A 63 -8.38 10.75 12.05
CA GLY A 63 -8.69 11.43 13.31
C GLY A 63 -9.10 12.89 13.12
N ALA A 64 -9.50 13.50 14.23
CA ALA A 64 -10.22 14.76 14.21
C ALA A 64 -9.46 15.88 13.48
N GLY A 65 -10.15 16.50 12.52
CA GLY A 65 -9.61 17.60 11.73
C GLY A 65 -8.76 17.16 10.53
N GLN A 66 -8.62 15.86 10.26
CA GLN A 66 -8.00 15.35 9.04
C GLN A 66 -9.06 14.88 8.04
N PRO A 67 -8.97 15.25 6.75
CA PRO A 67 -9.88 14.75 5.74
C PRO A 67 -9.71 13.24 5.50
N GLU A 68 -10.81 12.52 5.53
CA GLU A 68 -10.86 11.08 5.27
C GLU A 68 -10.97 10.77 3.77
N PRO A 69 -10.47 9.62 3.29
CA PRO A 69 -10.53 9.31 1.86
C PRO A 69 -11.96 8.98 1.39
N THR A 70 -12.88 8.66 2.31
CA THR A 70 -14.27 8.30 1.99
C THR A 70 -15.26 8.93 2.97
N MET A 71 -16.50 9.15 2.51
CA MET A 71 -17.60 9.65 3.35
C MET A 71 -17.87 8.72 4.53
N ASP A 72 -17.84 7.41 4.30
CA ASP A 72 -18.13 6.41 5.33
C ASP A 72 -17.15 6.47 6.50
N LEU A 73 -15.88 6.77 6.24
CA LEU A 73 -14.87 6.91 7.29
C LEU A 73 -15.08 8.19 8.11
N ALA A 74 -15.40 9.30 7.45
CA ALA A 74 -15.74 10.55 8.14
C ALA A 74 -17.00 10.37 9.02
N CYS A 75 -18.02 9.67 8.52
CA CYS A 75 -19.21 9.35 9.28
C CYS A 75 -18.93 8.40 10.45
N GLN A 76 -18.10 7.37 10.27
CA GLN A 76 -17.65 6.49 11.35
C GLN A 76 -16.93 7.26 12.46
N GLU A 77 -16.08 8.22 12.08
CA GLU A 77 -15.39 9.07 13.04
C GLU A 77 -16.37 9.94 13.83
N CYS A 78 -17.33 10.57 13.15
CA CYS A 78 -18.37 11.35 13.83
C CYS A 78 -19.19 10.50 14.80
N ASN A 79 -19.58 9.27 14.39
CA ASN A 79 -20.34 8.35 15.23
C ASN A 79 -19.60 7.93 16.50
N LYS A 80 -18.27 7.87 16.47
CA LYS A 80 -17.44 7.66 17.67
C LYS A 80 -17.55 8.83 18.66
N HIS A 81 -17.74 10.04 18.15
CA HIS A 81 -17.87 11.26 18.96
C HIS A 81 -19.32 11.63 19.30
N ALA A 82 -20.30 11.03 18.62
CA ALA A 82 -21.73 11.29 18.80
C ALA A 82 -22.23 11.25 20.27
N PRO A 83 -21.74 10.35 21.16
CA PRO A 83 -22.15 10.36 22.57
C PRO A 83 -21.82 11.66 23.33
N TYR A 84 -20.88 12.44 22.82
CA TYR A 84 -20.44 13.71 23.40
C TYR A 84 -21.09 14.94 22.72
N LEU A 85 -22.00 14.71 21.78
CA LEU A 85 -22.69 15.73 20.98
C LEU A 85 -24.15 15.84 21.46
N THR A 86 -24.52 16.94 22.11
CA THR A 86 -25.83 17.08 22.78
C THR A 86 -26.96 17.70 21.95
N ASP A 87 -26.72 18.26 20.76
CA ASP A 87 -27.76 18.92 19.94
C ASP A 87 -27.41 18.93 18.42
N CYS A 88 -26.78 17.87 17.93
CA CYS A 88 -26.27 17.83 16.57
C CYS A 88 -26.28 16.43 15.95
N THR A 89 -26.33 16.40 14.61
CA THR A 89 -26.36 15.17 13.81
C THR A 89 -25.11 15.14 12.94
N CYS A 90 -24.55 13.97 12.69
CA CYS A 90 -23.37 13.85 11.86
C CYS A 90 -23.68 14.22 10.40
N PHE A 91 -22.91 15.15 9.84
CA PHE A 91 -22.88 15.45 8.41
C PHE A 91 -21.46 15.27 7.89
N ALA A 92 -21.30 14.90 6.63
CA ALA A 92 -20.01 14.81 5.96
C ALA A 92 -20.03 15.49 4.58
N THR A 93 -18.89 16.05 4.18
CA THR A 93 -18.72 16.67 2.86
C THR A 93 -17.31 16.43 2.33
N ASP A 94 -17.16 16.32 1.01
CA ASP A 94 -15.86 16.25 0.35
C ASP A 94 -15.30 17.67 0.20
N VAL A 95 -14.51 18.13 1.17
CA VAL A 95 -13.97 19.50 1.18
C VAL A 95 -12.99 19.72 0.02
N MET A 96 -12.21 18.71 -0.35
CA MET A 96 -11.20 18.82 -1.42
C MET A 96 -11.85 18.89 -2.81
N GLY A 97 -13.07 18.38 -2.96
CA GLY A 97 -13.88 18.48 -4.17
C GLY A 97 -14.84 19.66 -4.25
N THR A 98 -15.08 20.33 -3.11
CA THR A 98 -16.10 21.37 -2.97
C THR A 98 -15.56 22.76 -3.29
N PHE A 99 -14.35 23.06 -2.83
CA PHE A 99 -13.73 24.36 -3.05
C PHE A 99 -13.03 24.41 -4.41
N GLU A 100 -12.63 25.61 -4.87
CA GLU A 100 -11.98 25.77 -6.18
C GLU A 100 -10.80 24.79 -6.31
N ASN A 101 -10.85 23.96 -7.35
CA ASN A 101 -9.86 22.92 -7.58
C ASN A 101 -8.49 23.54 -7.86
N ASP A 102 -7.60 23.49 -6.89
CA ASP A 102 -6.24 23.99 -6.99
C ASP A 102 -5.24 22.94 -7.50
N ALA A 103 -5.71 21.74 -7.86
CA ALA A 103 -4.84 20.65 -8.32
C ALA A 103 -4.03 20.99 -9.58
N THR A 104 -4.51 21.90 -10.43
CA THR A 104 -3.78 22.35 -11.63
C THR A 104 -3.01 23.66 -11.39
N LYS A 105 -3.01 24.21 -10.17
CA LYS A 105 -2.32 25.47 -9.89
C LYS A 105 -0.82 25.22 -9.75
N THR A 106 -0.05 26.09 -10.37
CA THR A 106 1.41 26.06 -10.29
C THR A 106 1.86 26.87 -9.08
N LEU A 107 2.61 26.26 -8.17
CA LEU A 107 3.29 26.97 -7.09
C LEU A 107 4.74 27.18 -7.49
N THR A 108 5.13 28.44 -7.67
CA THR A 108 6.54 28.82 -7.89
C THR A 108 7.13 29.28 -6.56
N THR A 109 8.06 28.50 -6.03
CA THR A 109 8.80 28.83 -4.80
C THR A 109 10.24 29.19 -5.12
N ARG A 110 10.84 30.05 -4.29
CA ARG A 110 12.28 30.27 -4.33
C ARG A 110 12.97 29.04 -3.72
N LYS A 111 13.90 28.46 -4.46
CA LYS A 111 14.79 27.40 -3.98
C LYS A 111 16.22 27.90 -4.05
N GLU A 112 16.76 28.25 -2.88
CA GLU A 112 18.09 28.85 -2.75
C GLU A 112 18.24 30.10 -3.62
N PHE A 113 19.13 30.05 -4.63
CA PHE A 113 19.39 31.12 -5.59
C PHE A 113 18.52 31.04 -6.86
N GLY A 114 17.64 30.04 -6.97
CA GLY A 114 16.75 29.82 -8.11
C GLY A 114 15.27 29.80 -7.71
N THR A 115 14.42 29.49 -8.69
CA THR A 115 12.99 29.23 -8.48
C THR A 115 12.65 27.85 -8.99
N GLU A 116 11.84 27.11 -8.26
CA GLU A 116 11.23 25.87 -8.72
C GLU A 116 9.72 26.06 -8.85
N THR A 117 9.15 25.54 -9.94
CA THR A 117 7.71 25.51 -10.14
C THR A 117 7.24 24.08 -9.99
N VAL A 118 6.33 23.85 -9.05
CA VAL A 118 5.71 22.55 -8.82
C VAL A 118 4.22 22.63 -9.09
N ASN A 119 3.68 21.56 -9.63
CA ASN A 119 2.25 21.33 -9.77
C ASN A 119 1.98 19.84 -9.53
N THR A 120 0.85 19.50 -8.92
CA THR A 120 0.49 18.10 -8.66
C THR A 120 0.08 17.36 -9.94
N GLY A 121 -0.19 18.07 -11.04
CA GLY A 121 -0.52 17.51 -12.35
C GLY A 121 -1.89 16.82 -12.39
N ALA A 122 -2.64 16.85 -11.28
CA ALA A 122 -3.87 16.11 -11.14
C ALA A 122 -5.06 16.90 -11.68
N ALA A 123 -6.00 16.21 -12.33
CA ALA A 123 -7.24 16.82 -12.79
C ALA A 123 -8.14 17.29 -11.63
N ARG A 124 -7.97 16.70 -10.45
CA ARG A 124 -8.63 17.04 -9.19
C ARG A 124 -7.80 16.49 -8.02
N LEU A 125 -7.90 17.14 -6.87
CA LEU A 125 -7.41 16.57 -5.62
C LEU A 125 -8.15 15.26 -5.31
N THR A 126 -7.45 14.32 -4.67
CA THR A 126 -8.10 13.15 -4.07
C THR A 126 -9.20 13.61 -3.11
N ALA A 127 -10.33 12.90 -3.10
CA ALA A 127 -11.43 13.23 -2.21
C ALA A 127 -10.96 13.28 -0.75
N GLY A 128 -11.40 14.31 -0.03
CA GLY A 128 -11.09 14.51 1.37
C GLY A 128 -12.38 14.85 2.09
N TRP A 129 -12.97 13.85 2.73
CA TRP A 129 -14.22 13.93 3.44
C TRP A 129 -14.01 14.40 4.87
N MET A 130 -14.69 15.49 5.24
CA MET A 130 -14.68 16.02 6.60
C MET A 130 -16.07 15.90 7.18
N TRP A 131 -16.18 15.47 8.44
CA TRP A 131 -17.44 15.50 9.15
C TRP A 131 -17.60 16.77 9.97
N HIS A 132 -18.84 17.19 10.18
CA HIS A 132 -19.20 18.24 11.11
C HIS A 132 -20.56 17.92 11.73
N CYS A 133 -20.81 18.43 12.93
CA CYS A 133 -22.02 18.15 13.69
C CYS A 133 -23.26 18.93 13.16
N ARG A 134 -23.04 19.94 12.33
CA ARG A 134 -24.06 20.72 11.63
C ARG A 134 -23.48 21.15 10.28
N PRO A 135 -24.31 21.38 9.25
CA PRO A 135 -23.83 22.01 8.03
C PRO A 135 -23.17 23.36 8.35
N VAL A 136 -21.94 23.55 7.90
CA VAL A 136 -21.17 24.80 8.16
C VAL A 136 -21.50 25.88 7.13
N SER A 137 -22.13 25.51 6.01
CA SER A 137 -22.61 26.43 4.98
C SER A 137 -24.10 26.26 4.74
N GLY A 138 -24.74 27.32 4.24
CA GLY A 138 -26.14 27.30 3.79
C GLY A 138 -26.34 26.77 2.37
N THR A 139 -25.28 26.27 1.71
CA THR A 139 -25.37 25.70 0.37
C THR A 139 -26.16 24.40 0.43
N PRO A 140 -27.28 24.27 -0.29
CA PRO A 140 -28.06 23.03 -0.33
C PRO A 140 -27.20 21.84 -0.78
N ASP A 141 -27.47 20.68 -0.19
CA ASP A 141 -26.88 19.37 -0.55
C ASP A 141 -25.35 19.23 -0.41
N LEU A 142 -24.66 20.27 0.09
CA LEU A 142 -23.21 20.22 0.26
C LEU A 142 -22.81 19.30 1.43
N TRP A 143 -23.51 19.44 2.54
CA TRP A 143 -23.30 18.65 3.75
C TRP A 143 -24.30 17.51 3.76
N LYS A 144 -23.82 16.29 3.51
CA LYS A 144 -24.66 15.09 3.43
C LYS A 144 -24.85 14.52 4.83
N PRO A 145 -26.08 14.20 5.26
CA PRO A 145 -26.28 13.55 6.55
C PRO A 145 -25.61 12.17 6.53
N CYS A 146 -24.95 11.82 7.63
CA CYS A 146 -24.47 10.47 7.87
C CYS A 146 -25.66 9.57 8.22
N ALA A 147 -25.69 8.37 7.62
CA ALA A 147 -26.72 7.37 7.85
C ALA A 147 -26.46 6.54 9.12
#